data_AF-A0A7Y2YPS0-F1
#
_entry.id   AF-A0A7Y2YPS0-F1
#
_cell.length_a   1.000
_cell.length_b   1.000
_cell.length_c   1.000
_cell.angle_alpha   90.00
_cell.angle_beta   90.00
_cell.angle_gamma   90.00
#
_symmetry.space_group_name_H-M   'P 1'
#
loop_
_entity.id
_entity.type
_entity.pdbx_description
1 polymer ?
#
loop_
_entity_poly.entity_id
_entity_poly.type
_entity_poly.pdbx_seq_one_letter_code
_entity_poly.pdbx_strand_id
1 'polypeptide(L)'
;MRITAFIETFFRKYLPSPFTIAIILTLITIGVAFFFTPESINGNKFLNVLSYWEEGIWNTALLEFAYQMMLILVLGHILVLSRPMNALILRLTKFATSTVSAVVLVSVSTMLVSFFNWGLGLIFGAILARKVGEYAQSKSIELNYPLVGAAGYVGFMIWHSGISGSAPIKVAESGHLKSLMEDFASADIIAMLPESINFDTTIFSYWNLILFFILLVVVPFTFVRLAKRTASTPLSLKSYKFTSNADATENDTDKLDHSKPLAIAFGCVILVAFFYQYYTSLLSLQITPN
;
A
#
# COMPACT_ATOMS: atom_id res chain seq x y z
N MET A 1 -27.87 -6.59 -0.71
CA MET A 1 -27.18 -7.41 -1.74
C MET A 1 -27.06 -6.71 -3.08
N ARG A 2 -28.10 -6.08 -3.66
CA ARG A 2 -28.01 -5.35 -4.95
C ARG A 2 -26.96 -4.22 -4.99
N ILE A 3 -26.84 -3.43 -3.92
CA ILE A 3 -25.87 -2.31 -3.85
C ILE A 3 -24.43 -2.82 -3.81
N THR A 4 -24.14 -3.83 -2.98
CA THR A 4 -22.79 -4.40 -2.87
C THR A 4 -22.31 -5.01 -4.18
N ALA A 5 -23.17 -5.75 -4.87
CA ALA A 5 -22.87 -6.33 -6.18
C ALA A 5 -22.69 -5.25 -7.26
N PHE A 6 -23.47 -4.16 -7.20
CA PHE A 6 -23.29 -3.01 -8.10
C PHE A 6 -21.95 -2.33 -7.87
N ILE A 7 -21.58 -2.05 -6.61
CA ILE A 7 -20.29 -1.44 -6.26
C ILE A 7 -19.14 -2.34 -6.71
N GLU A 8 -19.19 -3.65 -6.42
CA GLU A 8 -18.19 -4.62 -6.87
C GLU A 8 -18.01 -4.60 -8.39
N THR A 9 -19.12 -4.69 -9.14
CA THR A 9 -19.09 -4.70 -10.61
C THR A 9 -18.56 -3.40 -11.17
N PHE A 10 -18.92 -2.26 -10.56
CA PHE A 10 -18.45 -0.94 -10.97
C PHE A 10 -16.94 -0.80 -10.71
N PHE A 11 -16.46 -1.10 -9.50
CA PHE A 11 -15.05 -1.04 -9.16
C PHE A 11 -14.22 -1.97 -10.04
N ARG A 12 -14.66 -3.23 -10.22
CA ARG A 12 -14.02 -4.21 -11.10
C ARG A 12 -14.03 -3.81 -12.58
N LYS A 13 -14.85 -2.85 -13.01
CA LYS A 13 -14.92 -2.44 -14.42
C LYS A 13 -14.22 -1.11 -14.69
N TYR A 14 -14.22 -0.19 -13.73
CA TYR A 14 -13.83 1.20 -13.96
C TYR A 14 -12.65 1.66 -13.13
N LEU A 15 -12.31 1.00 -12.01
CA LEU A 15 -11.17 1.41 -11.22
C LEU A 15 -9.89 0.86 -11.87
N PRO A 16 -9.00 1.72 -12.41
CA PRO A 16 -7.74 1.26 -12.98
C PRO A 16 -6.77 0.83 -11.87
N SER A 17 -5.70 0.15 -12.25
CA SER A 17 -4.64 -0.15 -11.28
C SER A 17 -4.05 1.13 -10.68
N PRO A 18 -3.44 1.05 -9.48
CA PRO A 18 -2.72 2.17 -8.88
C PRO A 18 -1.64 2.77 -9.81
N PHE A 19 -0.98 1.93 -10.62
CA PHE A 19 0.05 2.37 -11.57
C PHE A 19 -0.56 3.19 -12.71
N THR A 20 -1.64 2.71 -13.33
CA THR A 20 -2.38 3.48 -14.35
C THR A 20 -2.87 4.81 -13.77
N ILE A 21 -3.40 4.81 -12.55
CA ILE A 21 -3.83 6.05 -11.88
C ILE A 21 -2.65 7.04 -11.77
N ALA A 22 -1.47 6.57 -11.35
CA ALA A 22 -0.28 7.41 -11.24
C ALA A 22 0.17 8.01 -12.59
N ILE A 23 0.14 7.23 -13.67
CA ILE A 23 0.45 7.73 -15.03
C ILE A 23 -0.57 8.79 -15.45
N ILE A 24 -1.87 8.53 -15.29
CA ILE A 24 -2.92 9.49 -15.65
C ILE A 24 -2.74 10.80 -14.88
N LEU A 25 -2.51 10.73 -13.56
CA LEU A 25 -2.25 11.91 -12.73
C LEU A 25 -0.98 12.65 -13.15
N THR A 26 0.07 11.93 -13.56
CA THR A 26 1.30 12.53 -14.09
C THR A 26 1.02 13.32 -15.36
N LEU A 27 0.30 12.73 -16.33
CA LEU A 27 -0.06 13.39 -17.58
C LEU A 27 -0.97 14.60 -17.36
N ILE A 28 -1.94 14.48 -16.46
CA ILE A 28 -2.81 15.60 -16.06
C ILE A 28 -1.96 16.72 -15.45
N THR A 29 -1.07 16.40 -14.52
CA THR A 29 -0.19 17.38 -13.86
C THR A 29 0.73 18.08 -14.87
N ILE A 30 1.32 17.34 -15.82
CA ILE A 30 2.12 17.92 -16.92
C ILE A 30 1.26 18.87 -17.76
N GLY A 31 0.03 18.47 -18.10
CA GLY A 31 -0.90 19.31 -18.86
C GLY A 31 -1.26 20.59 -18.10
N VAL A 32 -1.59 20.48 -16.81
CA VAL A 32 -1.89 21.62 -15.95
C VAL A 32 -0.68 22.56 -15.84
N ALA A 33 0.51 22.03 -15.54
CA ALA A 33 1.73 22.83 -15.49
C ALA A 33 2.02 23.54 -16.82
N PHE A 34 1.84 22.85 -17.95
CA PHE A 34 2.01 23.46 -19.27
C PHE A 34 1.07 24.64 -19.53
N PHE A 35 -0.20 24.57 -19.10
CA PHE A 35 -1.14 25.68 -19.32
C PHE A 35 -1.04 26.80 -18.28
N PHE A 36 -0.71 26.49 -17.03
CA PHE A 36 -0.79 27.44 -15.91
C PHE A 36 0.56 28.01 -15.45
N THR A 37 1.69 27.38 -15.77
CA THR A 37 3.00 27.97 -15.47
C THR A 37 3.23 29.18 -16.39
N PRO A 38 3.66 30.34 -15.88
CA PRO A 38 4.04 31.48 -16.72
C PRO A 38 5.13 31.12 -17.72
N GLU A 39 5.25 31.86 -18.83
CA GLU A 39 6.34 31.62 -19.78
C GLU A 39 7.70 31.87 -19.12
N SER A 40 8.59 30.87 -19.22
CA SER A 40 9.99 31.04 -18.84
C SER A 40 10.66 31.99 -19.83
N ILE A 41 11.49 32.91 -19.32
CA ILE A 41 12.24 33.88 -20.10
C ILE A 41 13.27 33.19 -21.03
N ASN A 42 13.67 31.95 -20.72
CA ASN A 42 14.60 31.15 -21.51
C ASN A 42 14.05 29.73 -21.76
N GLY A 43 13.97 29.33 -23.03
CA GLY A 43 13.75 27.93 -23.44
C GLY A 43 12.32 27.54 -23.81
N ASN A 44 12.15 26.28 -24.21
CA ASN A 44 10.84 25.72 -24.58
C ASN A 44 10.06 25.36 -23.31
N LYS A 45 8.89 26.01 -23.13
CA LYS A 45 8.01 25.82 -21.97
C LYS A 45 7.70 24.34 -21.67
N PHE A 46 7.44 23.54 -22.70
CA PHE A 46 7.12 22.12 -22.53
C PHE A 46 8.33 21.34 -21.98
N LEU A 47 9.53 21.62 -22.49
CA LEU A 47 10.75 20.96 -21.99
C LEU A 47 11.04 21.35 -20.54
N ASN A 48 10.81 22.61 -20.16
CA ASN A 48 10.99 23.05 -18.77
C ASN A 48 10.03 22.31 -17.82
N VAL A 49 8.77 22.11 -18.22
CA VAL A 49 7.80 21.32 -17.43
C VAL A 49 8.26 19.87 -17.28
N LEU A 50 8.84 19.27 -18.34
CA LEU A 50 9.41 17.93 -18.26
C LEU A 50 10.63 17.87 -17.35
N SER A 51 11.48 18.90 -17.35
CA SER A 51 12.60 19.01 -16.40
C SER A 51 12.10 19.09 -14.95
N TYR A 52 11.09 19.89 -14.63
CA TYR A 52 10.52 19.93 -13.27
C TYR A 52 9.92 18.59 -12.83
N TRP A 53 9.27 17.87 -13.76
CA TRP A 53 8.75 16.54 -13.48
C TRP A 53 9.88 15.53 -13.20
N GLU A 54 10.95 15.59 -13.98
CA GLU A 54 12.14 14.76 -13.82
C GLU A 54 12.85 15.03 -12.49
N GLU A 55 13.11 16.31 -12.17
CA GLU A 55 13.65 16.74 -10.87
C GLU A 55 12.81 16.23 -9.69
N GLY A 56 11.48 16.23 -9.83
CA GLY A 56 10.58 15.70 -8.81
C GLY A 56 10.69 14.19 -8.61
N ILE A 57 10.84 13.42 -9.69
CA ILE A 57 11.02 11.96 -9.63
C ILE A 57 12.36 11.59 -9.00
N TRP A 58 13.41 12.34 -9.33
CA TRP A 58 14.76 12.08 -8.85
C TRP A 58 15.09 12.77 -7.52
N ASN A 59 14.10 13.32 -6.84
CA ASN A 59 14.26 13.83 -5.50
C ASN A 59 14.78 12.71 -4.57
N THR A 60 16.01 12.87 -4.07
CA THR A 60 16.71 11.85 -3.29
C THR A 60 15.92 11.41 -2.06
N ALA A 61 15.30 12.35 -1.34
CA ALA A 61 14.52 12.04 -0.15
C ALA A 61 13.27 11.20 -0.46
N LEU A 62 12.60 11.47 -1.59
CA LEU A 62 11.47 10.67 -2.06
C LEU A 62 11.90 9.30 -2.58
N LEU A 63 13.06 9.20 -3.25
CA LEU A 63 13.62 7.93 -3.68
C LEU A 63 14.00 7.04 -2.49
N GLU A 64 14.71 7.59 -1.50
CA GLU A 64 15.04 6.88 -0.26
C GLU A 64 13.79 6.36 0.44
N PHE A 65 12.76 7.21 0.56
CA PHE A 65 11.47 6.82 1.10
C PHE A 65 10.80 5.70 0.28
N ALA A 66 10.80 5.80 -1.05
CA ALA A 66 10.24 4.77 -1.92
C ALA A 66 10.97 3.42 -1.76
N TYR A 67 12.30 3.43 -1.67
CA TYR A 67 13.09 2.24 -1.40
C TYR A 67 12.78 1.64 -0.03
N GLN A 68 12.66 2.47 1.02
CA GLN A 68 12.27 2.00 2.35
C GLN A 68 10.91 1.30 2.32
N MET A 69 9.92 1.89 1.66
CA MET A 69 8.57 1.32 1.55
C MET A 69 8.56 0.03 0.74
N MET A 70 9.35 -0.05 -0.35
CA MET A 70 9.55 -1.28 -1.12
C MET A 70 10.16 -2.37 -0.25
N LEU A 71 11.22 -2.06 0.51
CA LEU A 71 11.88 -3.01 1.40
C LEU A 71 10.96 -3.48 2.52
N ILE A 72 10.13 -2.62 3.12
CA ILE A 72 9.15 -3.01 4.14
C ILE A 72 8.22 -4.09 3.59
N LEU A 73 7.74 -3.93 2.35
CA LEU A 73 6.83 -4.89 1.72
C LEU A 73 7.56 -6.18 1.32
N VAL A 74 8.73 -6.09 0.68
CA VAL A 74 9.51 -7.26 0.22
C VAL A 74 10.02 -8.08 1.42
N LEU A 75 10.59 -7.43 2.44
CA LEU A 75 11.07 -8.11 3.64
C LEU A 75 9.89 -8.67 4.46
N GLY A 76 8.78 -7.94 4.54
CA GLY A 76 7.53 -8.44 5.11
C GLY A 76 7.07 -9.72 4.42
N HIS A 77 7.07 -9.74 3.08
CA HIS A 77 6.75 -10.92 2.28
C HIS A 77 7.65 -12.10 2.62
N ILE A 78 8.97 -11.91 2.51
CA ILE A 78 9.98 -12.94 2.79
C ILE A 78 9.80 -13.50 4.22
N LEU A 79 9.55 -12.64 5.20
CA LEU A 79 9.33 -13.06 6.59
C LEU A 79 8.06 -13.92 6.74
N VAL A 80 6.94 -13.57 6.09
CA VAL A 80 5.74 -14.44 6.14
C VAL A 80 6.00 -15.80 5.51
N LEU A 81 6.77 -15.83 4.42
CA LEU A 81 7.10 -17.04 3.68
C LEU A 81 8.12 -17.94 4.41
N SER A 82 8.76 -17.45 5.46
CA SER A 82 9.79 -18.19 6.20
C SER A 82 9.23 -19.42 6.93
N ARG A 83 10.08 -20.45 7.12
CA ARG A 83 9.70 -21.68 7.84
C ARG A 83 9.16 -21.41 9.26
N PRO A 84 9.76 -20.53 10.08
CA PRO A 84 9.26 -20.22 11.42
C PRO A 84 7.85 -19.61 11.38
N MET A 85 7.61 -18.67 10.46
CA MET A 85 6.30 -18.01 10.35
C MET A 85 5.24 -18.98 9.83
N ASN A 86 5.57 -19.82 8.85
CA ASN A 86 4.68 -20.88 8.39
C ASN A 86 4.32 -21.85 9.53
N ALA A 87 5.27 -22.23 10.38
CA ALA A 87 5.00 -23.07 11.54
C ALA A 87 4.09 -22.37 12.56
N LEU A 88 4.24 -21.06 12.77
CA LEU A 88 3.34 -20.27 13.60
C LEU A 88 1.92 -20.24 13.02
N ILE A 89 1.77 -19.92 11.73
CA ILE A 89 0.49 -19.88 11.03
C ILE A 89 -0.23 -21.22 11.15
N LEU A 90 0.45 -22.34 10.88
CA LEU A 90 -0.12 -23.69 11.01
C LEU A 90 -0.50 -24.08 12.45
N ARG A 91 0.12 -23.47 13.47
CA ARG A 91 -0.31 -23.64 14.87
C ARG A 91 -1.56 -22.82 15.15
N LEU A 92 -1.62 -21.57 14.67
CA LEU A 92 -2.76 -20.69 14.84
C LEU A 92 -4.03 -21.27 14.22
N THR A 93 -3.95 -21.86 13.01
CA THR A 93 -5.13 -22.42 12.32
C THR A 93 -5.88 -23.47 13.13
N LYS A 94 -5.22 -24.17 14.07
CA LYS A 94 -5.86 -25.17 14.94
C LYS A 94 -6.95 -24.57 15.83
N PHE A 95 -6.92 -23.27 16.10
CA PHE A 95 -7.96 -22.58 16.88
C PHE A 95 -9.20 -22.21 16.03
N ALA A 96 -9.13 -22.33 14.71
CA ALA A 96 -10.23 -22.02 13.80
C ALA A 96 -11.20 -23.21 13.67
N THR A 97 -11.93 -23.47 14.75
CA THR A 97 -12.90 -24.58 14.88
C THR A 97 -14.32 -24.25 14.40
N SER A 98 -14.59 -22.99 14.06
CA SER A 98 -15.90 -22.50 13.59
C SER A 98 -15.71 -21.17 12.86
N THR A 99 -16.73 -20.68 12.14
CA THR A 99 -16.69 -19.34 11.52
C THR A 99 -16.36 -18.26 12.55
N VAL A 100 -16.93 -18.33 13.76
CA VAL A 100 -16.71 -17.34 14.83
C VAL A 100 -15.26 -17.35 15.31
N SER A 101 -14.69 -18.51 15.63
CA SER A 101 -13.31 -18.58 16.09
C SER A 101 -12.31 -18.24 14.97
N ALA A 102 -12.62 -18.61 13.73
CA ALA A 102 -11.83 -18.25 12.55
C ALA A 102 -11.74 -16.73 12.35
N VAL A 103 -12.88 -16.02 12.32
CA VAL A 103 -12.87 -14.56 12.06
C VAL A 103 -12.22 -13.79 13.20
N VAL A 104 -12.39 -14.22 14.46
CA VAL A 104 -11.71 -13.59 15.62
C VAL A 104 -10.20 -13.82 15.53
N LEU A 105 -9.77 -15.07 15.31
CA LEU A 105 -8.36 -15.40 15.17
C LEU A 105 -7.70 -14.56 14.06
N VAL A 106 -8.30 -14.55 12.86
CA VAL A 106 -7.73 -13.87 11.71
C VAL A 106 -7.73 -12.35 11.92
N SER A 107 -8.84 -11.75 12.35
CA SER A 107 -8.92 -10.30 12.53
C SER A 107 -7.95 -9.78 13.59
N VAL A 108 -7.91 -10.42 14.77
CA VAL A 108 -7.00 -10.04 15.86
C VAL A 108 -5.54 -10.22 15.43
N SER A 109 -5.17 -11.38 14.89
CA SER A 109 -3.77 -11.64 14.52
C SER A 109 -3.31 -10.69 13.43
N THR A 110 -4.12 -10.47 12.40
CA THR A 110 -3.81 -9.51 11.32
C THR A 110 -3.62 -8.11 11.88
N MET A 111 -4.52 -7.65 12.76
CA MET A 111 -4.38 -6.32 13.37
C MET A 111 -3.08 -6.18 14.18
N LEU A 112 -2.78 -7.14 15.05
CA LEU A 112 -1.55 -7.10 15.84
C LEU A 112 -0.30 -7.04 14.95
N VAL A 113 -0.26 -7.85 13.89
CA VAL A 113 0.85 -7.87 12.95
C VAL A 113 0.92 -6.57 12.15
N SER A 114 -0.21 -6.03 11.68
CA SER A 114 -0.27 -4.75 10.95
C SER A 114 0.12 -3.54 11.79
N PHE A 115 -0.19 -3.55 13.10
CA PHE A 115 0.25 -2.50 14.01
C PHE A 115 1.78 -2.46 14.14
N PHE A 116 2.42 -3.64 14.13
CA PHE A 116 3.87 -3.73 14.15
C PHE A 116 4.50 -3.38 12.80
N ASN A 117 4.02 -4.02 11.73
CA ASN A 117 4.51 -3.82 10.38
C ASN A 117 3.38 -4.00 9.36
N TRP A 118 3.05 -2.92 8.64
CA TRP A 118 1.93 -2.89 7.71
C TRP A 118 2.16 -3.87 6.55
N GLY A 119 3.35 -3.85 5.94
CA GLY A 119 3.70 -4.71 4.79
C GLY A 119 3.63 -6.20 5.12
N LEU A 120 4.12 -6.57 6.30
CA LEU A 120 3.98 -7.92 6.87
C LEU A 120 2.51 -8.28 7.09
N GLY A 121 1.74 -7.38 7.71
CA GLY A 121 0.34 -7.59 8.04
C GLY A 121 -0.54 -7.85 6.81
N LEU A 122 -0.25 -7.20 5.67
CA LEU A 122 -0.96 -7.43 4.40
C LEU A 122 -0.91 -8.89 3.98
N ILE A 123 0.30 -9.44 3.99
CA ILE A 123 0.59 -10.76 3.45
C ILE A 123 0.22 -11.81 4.49
N PHE A 124 0.49 -11.53 5.77
CA PHE A 124 0.15 -12.39 6.88
C PHE A 124 -1.36 -12.64 6.97
N GLY A 125 -2.19 -11.58 6.90
CA GLY A 125 -3.64 -11.71 7.00
C GLY A 125 -4.23 -12.56 5.87
N ALA A 126 -3.77 -12.33 4.64
CA ALA A 126 -4.20 -13.10 3.47
C ALA A 126 -3.79 -14.59 3.57
N ILE A 127 -2.54 -14.87 3.95
CA ILE A 127 -2.03 -16.23 4.09
C ILE A 127 -2.69 -16.96 5.26
N LEU A 128 -2.88 -16.29 6.41
CA LEU A 128 -3.56 -16.88 7.55
C LEU A 128 -5.02 -17.22 7.22
N ALA A 129 -5.76 -16.31 6.58
CA ALA A 129 -7.13 -16.59 6.12
C ALA A 129 -7.17 -17.79 5.17
N ARG A 130 -6.23 -17.87 4.22
CA ARG A 130 -6.11 -19.02 3.30
C ARG A 130 -5.86 -20.32 4.06
N LYS A 131 -4.91 -20.32 4.99
CA LYS A 131 -4.53 -21.52 5.76
C LYS A 131 -5.63 -21.95 6.73
N VAL A 132 -6.42 -21.02 7.26
CA VAL A 132 -7.63 -21.33 8.03
C VAL A 132 -8.65 -22.05 7.15
N GLY A 133 -8.88 -21.58 5.92
CA GLY A 133 -9.77 -22.26 4.96
C GLY A 133 -9.29 -23.67 4.60
N GLU A 134 -8.00 -23.84 4.32
CA GLU A 134 -7.40 -25.16 4.01
C GLU A 134 -7.50 -26.13 5.20
N TYR A 135 -7.23 -25.62 6.40
CA TYR A 135 -7.38 -26.40 7.63
C TYR A 135 -8.83 -26.85 7.82
N ALA A 136 -9.78 -25.94 7.70
CA ALA A 136 -11.20 -26.25 7.84
C ALA A 136 -11.68 -27.28 6.81
N GLN A 137 -11.28 -27.14 5.54
CA GLN A 137 -11.56 -28.13 4.51
C GLN A 137 -10.99 -29.51 4.87
N SER A 138 -9.74 -29.57 5.35
CA SER A 138 -9.11 -30.85 5.75
C SER A 138 -9.79 -31.52 6.96
N LYS A 139 -10.53 -30.76 7.76
CA LYS A 139 -11.22 -31.21 8.98
C LYS A 139 -12.74 -31.25 8.83
N SER A 140 -13.27 -30.99 7.63
CA SER A 140 -14.72 -30.87 7.39
C SER A 140 -15.41 -29.88 8.33
N ILE A 141 -14.73 -28.78 8.68
CA ILE A 141 -15.28 -27.68 9.46
C ILE A 141 -15.97 -26.72 8.50
N GLU A 142 -17.24 -26.44 8.76
CA GLU A 142 -17.99 -25.46 7.97
C GLU A 142 -17.56 -24.03 8.32
N LEU A 143 -17.23 -23.23 7.30
CA LEU A 143 -16.88 -21.83 7.45
C LEU A 143 -17.62 -20.95 6.45
N ASN A 144 -17.95 -19.73 6.86
CA ASN A 144 -18.14 -18.62 5.92
C ASN A 144 -16.76 -18.08 5.50
N TYR A 145 -16.18 -18.66 4.46
CA TYR A 145 -14.82 -18.35 4.02
C TYR A 145 -14.64 -16.92 3.50
N PRO A 146 -15.58 -16.33 2.73
CA PRO A 146 -15.53 -14.91 2.39
C PRO A 146 -15.41 -14.00 3.61
N LEU A 147 -16.12 -14.31 4.71
CA LEU A 147 -16.03 -13.53 5.94
C LEU A 147 -14.65 -13.68 6.63
N VAL A 148 -14.06 -14.87 6.59
CA VAL A 148 -12.67 -15.11 7.04
C VAL A 148 -11.68 -14.33 6.17
N GLY A 149 -11.90 -14.28 4.86
CA GLY A 149 -11.13 -13.45 3.94
C GLY A 149 -11.20 -11.97 4.31
N ALA A 150 -12.41 -11.45 4.57
CA ALA A 150 -12.61 -10.07 5.01
C ALA A 150 -11.89 -9.77 6.34
N ALA A 151 -11.90 -10.73 7.29
CA ALA A 151 -11.13 -10.62 8.53
C ALA A 151 -9.61 -10.54 8.29
N GLY A 152 -9.10 -11.06 7.18
CA GLY A 152 -7.70 -10.94 6.77
C GLY A 152 -7.31 -9.54 6.28
N TYR A 153 -8.26 -8.70 5.91
CA TYR A 153 -8.00 -7.34 5.39
C TYR A 153 -8.03 -6.25 6.46
N VAL A 154 -8.55 -6.52 7.65
CA VAL A 154 -8.78 -5.47 8.67
C VAL A 154 -7.52 -4.91 9.31
N GLY A 155 -6.35 -5.45 9.00
CA GLY A 155 -5.07 -4.81 9.28
C GLY A 155 -4.97 -3.41 8.67
N PHE A 156 -5.64 -3.17 7.54
CA PHE A 156 -5.78 -1.86 6.93
C PHE A 156 -6.71 -0.90 7.70
N MET A 157 -7.30 -1.28 8.84
CA MET A 157 -8.01 -0.30 9.67
C MET A 157 -7.07 0.44 10.62
N ILE A 158 -5.87 -0.10 10.85
CA ILE A 158 -4.98 0.35 11.93
C ILE A 158 -3.52 0.50 11.51
N TRP A 159 -3.17 0.18 10.25
CA TRP A 159 -1.76 0.17 9.84
C TRP A 159 -1.05 1.52 10.02
N HIS A 160 -1.74 2.63 9.72
CA HIS A 160 -1.19 3.98 9.92
C HIS A 160 -1.09 4.37 11.40
N SER A 161 -1.88 3.75 12.28
CA SER A 161 -1.76 3.91 13.73
C SER A 161 -0.59 3.12 14.32
N GLY A 162 0.07 2.29 13.51
CA GLY A 162 1.14 1.38 13.92
C GLY A 162 2.55 1.91 13.67
N ILE A 163 3.54 1.20 14.20
CA ILE A 163 4.98 1.54 14.24
C ILE A 163 5.56 1.81 12.85
N SER A 164 5.03 1.13 11.85
CA SER A 164 5.47 1.22 10.45
C SER A 164 4.71 2.27 9.61
N GLY A 165 3.86 3.09 10.23
CA GLY A 165 3.11 4.14 9.55
C GLY A 165 4.06 5.16 8.91
N SER A 166 3.95 5.35 7.59
CA SER A 166 4.87 6.21 6.83
C SER A 166 4.86 7.66 7.28
N ALA A 167 3.68 8.26 7.48
CA ALA A 167 3.58 9.64 7.94
C ALA A 167 4.20 9.84 9.34
N PRO A 168 3.87 9.04 10.38
CA PRO A 168 4.53 9.11 11.69
C PRO A 168 6.05 8.93 11.64
N ILE A 169 6.57 8.04 10.79
CA ILE A 169 8.02 7.85 10.62
C ILE A 169 8.67 9.11 10.03
N LYS A 170 8.09 9.67 8.96
CA LYS A 170 8.65 10.85 8.29
C LYS A 170 8.63 12.09 9.19
N VAL A 171 7.55 12.35 9.92
CA VAL A 171 7.49 13.52 10.82
C VAL A 171 8.37 13.39 12.06
N ALA A 172 8.86 12.19 12.37
CA ALA A 172 9.83 11.96 13.45
C ALA A 172 11.28 12.27 13.01
N GLU A 173 11.55 12.45 11.72
CA GLU A 173 12.85 12.91 11.24
C GLU A 173 13.08 14.38 11.63
N SER A 174 14.30 14.69 12.09
CA SER A 174 14.68 16.06 12.46
C SER A 174 14.55 17.01 11.27
N GLY A 175 13.84 18.11 11.46
CA GLY A 175 13.69 19.18 10.48
C GLY A 175 12.76 18.84 9.32
N HIS A 176 12.22 17.62 9.21
CA HIS A 176 11.42 17.20 8.04
C HIS A 176 10.18 18.08 7.83
N LEU A 177 9.47 18.41 8.90
CA LEU A 177 8.27 19.25 8.80
C LEU A 177 8.62 20.70 8.40
N LYS A 178 9.79 21.20 8.82
CA LYS A 178 10.28 22.52 8.45
C LYS A 178 10.68 22.56 6.98
N SER A 179 11.45 21.57 6.50
CA SER A 179 11.85 21.48 5.09
C SER A 179 10.64 21.32 4.17
N LEU A 180 9.60 20.61 4.61
CA LEU A 180 8.35 20.47 3.85
C LEU A 180 7.60 21.80 3.66
N MET A 181 7.76 22.74 4.59
CA MET A 181 7.03 24.01 4.63
C MET A 181 7.88 25.20 4.18
N GLU A 182 9.16 24.99 3.85
CA GLU A 182 10.13 26.06 3.54
C GLU A 182 9.67 26.97 2.39
N ASP A 183 9.09 26.37 1.34
CA ASP A 183 8.59 27.11 0.17
C ASP A 183 7.18 27.68 0.34
N PHE A 184 6.47 27.33 1.42
CA PHE A 184 5.03 27.62 1.58
C PHE A 184 4.70 28.49 2.81
N ALA A 185 5.59 28.57 3.79
CA ALA A 185 5.37 29.24 5.06
C ALA A 185 6.35 30.40 5.30
N SER A 186 5.94 31.40 6.07
CA SER A 186 6.85 32.47 6.50
C SER A 186 7.88 31.96 7.51
N ALA A 187 9.03 32.64 7.59
CA ALA A 187 10.08 32.31 8.55
C ALA A 187 9.57 32.22 10.01
N ASP A 188 8.62 33.09 10.39
CA ASP A 188 8.00 33.07 11.71
C ASP A 188 7.22 31.77 11.95
N ILE A 189 6.47 31.27 10.96
CA ILE A 189 5.73 30.01 11.07
C ILE A 189 6.69 28.83 11.14
N ILE A 190 7.73 28.82 10.30
CA ILE A 190 8.74 27.74 10.29
C ILE A 190 9.47 27.65 11.64
N ALA A 191 9.76 28.79 12.27
CA ALA A 191 10.37 28.84 13.60
C ALA A 191 9.46 28.27 14.71
N MET A 192 8.14 28.32 14.54
CA MET A 192 7.17 27.74 15.47
C MET A 192 6.97 26.22 15.27
N LEU A 193 7.37 25.66 14.13
CA LEU A 193 7.24 24.22 13.88
C LEU A 193 8.21 23.41 14.75
N PRO A 194 7.76 22.25 15.27
CA PRO A 194 8.63 21.37 16.04
C PRO A 194 9.78 20.85 15.18
N GLU A 195 10.90 20.55 15.83
CA GLU A 195 12.04 19.92 15.14
C GLU A 195 11.72 18.49 14.70
N SER A 196 11.00 17.74 15.52
CA SER A 196 10.45 16.43 15.16
C SER A 196 9.16 16.16 15.95
N ILE A 197 8.31 15.28 15.42
CA ILE A 197 7.11 14.76 16.10
C ILE A 197 7.31 13.25 16.32
N ASN A 198 7.74 12.91 17.53
CA ASN A 198 8.16 11.55 17.87
C ASN A 198 6.99 10.61 18.19
N PHE A 199 7.29 9.31 18.33
CA PHE A 199 6.29 8.26 18.55
C PHE A 199 5.51 8.39 19.85
N ASP A 200 6.08 8.97 20.91
CA ASP A 200 5.36 9.24 22.17
C ASP A 200 4.15 10.16 21.98
N THR A 201 4.21 11.06 21.00
CA THR A 201 3.10 11.98 20.65
C THR A 201 2.24 11.48 19.49
N THR A 202 2.65 10.43 18.78
CA THR A 202 1.94 9.84 17.63
C THR A 202 1.51 8.41 17.92
N ILE A 203 2.32 7.42 17.54
CA ILE A 203 2.01 5.97 17.62
C ILE A 203 1.72 5.51 19.05
N PHE A 204 2.51 5.95 20.03
CA PHE A 204 2.39 5.59 21.44
C PHE A 204 1.65 6.65 22.26
N SER A 205 1.03 7.63 21.60
CA SER A 205 0.11 8.53 22.28
C SER A 205 -1.08 7.75 22.85
N TYR A 206 -1.57 8.18 24.02
CA TYR A 206 -2.65 7.46 24.70
C TYR A 206 -3.94 7.40 23.86
N TRP A 207 -4.29 8.47 23.13
CA TRP A 207 -5.45 8.46 22.24
C TRP A 207 -5.30 7.46 21.09
N ASN A 208 -4.13 7.36 20.46
CA ASN A 208 -3.89 6.40 19.39
C ASN A 208 -3.99 4.95 19.91
N LEU A 209 -3.37 4.67 21.06
CA LEU A 209 -3.44 3.35 21.69
C LEU A 209 -4.87 2.99 22.10
N ILE A 210 -5.63 3.94 22.67
CA ILE A 210 -7.06 3.74 22.98
C ILE A 210 -7.84 3.37 21.72
N LEU A 211 -7.67 4.11 20.61
CA LEU A 211 -8.36 3.82 19.35
C LEU A 211 -7.96 2.46 18.78
N PHE A 212 -6.68 2.12 18.83
CA PHE A 212 -6.19 0.80 18.44
C PHE A 212 -6.86 -0.31 19.27
N PHE A 213 -6.91 -0.19 20.60
CA PHE A 213 -7.57 -1.18 21.45
C PHE A 213 -9.08 -1.24 21.25
N ILE A 214 -9.74 -0.10 21.00
CA ILE A 214 -11.16 -0.06 20.65
C ILE A 214 -11.39 -0.87 19.36
N LEU A 215 -10.59 -0.64 18.31
CA LEU A 215 -10.71 -1.39 17.07
C LEU A 215 -10.39 -2.88 17.25
N LEU A 216 -9.39 -3.20 18.07
CA LEU A 216 -9.01 -4.56 18.43
C LEU A 216 -10.15 -5.34 19.11
N VAL A 217 -11.13 -4.66 19.70
CA VAL A 217 -12.32 -5.26 20.32
C VAL A 217 -13.55 -5.17 19.42
N VAL A 218 -13.85 -3.99 18.89
CA VAL A 218 -15.07 -3.70 18.13
C VAL A 218 -15.09 -4.45 16.79
N VAL A 219 -13.94 -4.56 16.11
CA VAL A 219 -13.87 -5.23 14.81
C VAL A 219 -14.11 -6.74 14.95
N PRO A 220 -13.41 -7.49 15.83
CA PRO A 220 -13.71 -8.90 16.04
C PRO A 220 -15.13 -9.12 16.56
N PHE A 221 -15.64 -8.26 17.45
CA PHE A 221 -17.03 -8.35 17.93
C PHE A 221 -18.05 -8.21 16.78
N THR A 222 -17.80 -7.27 15.86
CA THR A 222 -18.63 -7.10 14.66
C THR A 222 -18.61 -8.35 13.80
N PHE A 223 -17.42 -8.93 13.57
CA PHE A 223 -17.29 -10.20 12.85
C PHE A 223 -18.00 -11.36 13.55
N VAL A 224 -17.93 -11.47 14.87
CA VAL A 224 -18.67 -12.49 15.64
C VAL A 224 -20.16 -12.36 15.39
N ARG A 225 -20.69 -11.13 15.39
CA ARG A 225 -22.13 -10.88 15.16
C ARG A 225 -22.54 -11.20 13.73
N LEU A 226 -21.69 -10.91 12.75
CA LEU A 226 -21.91 -11.29 11.35
C LEU A 226 -21.83 -12.81 11.16
N ALA A 227 -20.80 -13.45 11.70
CA ALA A 227 -20.59 -14.90 11.62
C ALA A 227 -21.79 -15.70 12.15
N LYS A 228 -22.42 -15.23 13.25
CA LYS A 228 -23.63 -15.84 13.81
C LYS A 228 -24.90 -15.64 12.97
N ARG A 229 -24.87 -14.73 11.99
CA ARG A 229 -26.03 -14.36 11.16
C ARG A 229 -25.88 -14.75 9.69
N THR A 230 -24.73 -15.31 9.31
CA THR A 230 -24.43 -15.72 7.94
C THR A 230 -24.22 -17.22 7.86
N ALA A 231 -24.75 -17.84 6.81
CA ALA A 231 -24.52 -19.26 6.54
C ALA A 231 -23.05 -19.53 6.14
N SER A 232 -22.64 -20.77 6.37
CA SER A 232 -21.39 -21.31 5.83
C SER A 232 -21.41 -21.34 4.31
N THR A 233 -20.24 -21.23 3.70
CA THR A 233 -20.07 -21.28 2.23
C THR A 233 -19.34 -22.56 1.84
N PRO A 234 -19.68 -23.20 0.71
CA PRO A 234 -18.98 -24.38 0.25
C PRO A 234 -17.50 -24.07 0.01
N LEU A 235 -16.62 -24.83 0.66
CA LEU A 235 -15.17 -24.73 0.54
C LEU A 235 -14.68 -25.63 -0.60
N SER A 236 -14.20 -25.02 -1.69
CA SER A 236 -13.52 -25.71 -2.78
C SER A 236 -12.16 -25.05 -3.04
N LEU A 237 -11.25 -25.23 -2.09
CA LEU A 237 -9.90 -24.67 -2.16
C LEU A 237 -8.96 -25.71 -2.78
N LYS A 238 -8.33 -25.36 -3.91
CA LYS A 238 -7.15 -26.08 -4.40
C LYS A 238 -6.04 -25.96 -3.36
N SER A 239 -5.36 -27.05 -3.02
CA SER A 239 -4.26 -27.00 -2.05
C SER A 239 -3.20 -26.00 -2.51
N TYR A 240 -2.97 -24.93 -1.73
CA TYR A 240 -1.93 -23.95 -2.05
C TYR A 240 -0.56 -24.58 -1.82
N LYS A 241 0.12 -24.92 -2.92
CA LYS A 241 1.55 -25.23 -2.92
C LYS A 241 2.31 -23.92 -2.99
N PHE A 242 3.32 -23.79 -2.13
CA PHE A 242 4.15 -22.59 -1.98
C PHE A 242 5.10 -22.31 -3.17
N THR A 243 4.77 -22.81 -4.37
CA THR A 243 5.56 -22.71 -5.58
C THR A 243 5.17 -21.45 -6.37
N SER A 244 6.15 -20.61 -6.67
CA SER A 244 6.05 -19.19 -7.08
C SER A 244 5.54 -18.90 -8.49
N ASN A 245 4.71 -19.74 -9.09
CA ASN A 245 4.15 -19.42 -10.42
C ASN A 245 2.70 -18.99 -10.27
N ALA A 246 2.54 -17.71 -9.93
CA ALA A 246 1.27 -17.02 -9.99
C ALA A 246 1.01 -16.61 -11.44
N ASP A 247 0.37 -17.49 -12.21
CA ASP A 247 -0.33 -17.06 -13.43
C ASP A 247 -1.56 -16.26 -12.96
N ALA A 248 -1.42 -14.94 -12.95
CA ALA A 248 -2.49 -14.02 -12.64
C ALA A 248 -3.60 -14.19 -13.70
N THR A 249 -4.82 -14.44 -13.23
CA THR A 249 -5.99 -14.50 -14.10
C THR A 249 -6.36 -13.07 -14.49
N GLU A 250 -6.19 -12.76 -15.78
CA GLU A 250 -6.49 -11.47 -16.40
C GLU A 250 -7.90 -10.98 -16.04
N ASN A 251 -7.99 -9.84 -15.37
CA ASN A 251 -9.24 -9.10 -15.22
C ASN A 251 -9.29 -7.98 -16.27
N ASP A 252 -10.50 -7.73 -16.79
CA ASP A 252 -10.82 -6.84 -17.90
C ASP A 252 -10.51 -5.33 -17.64
N THR A 253 -10.07 -4.98 -16.42
CA THR A 253 -9.58 -3.65 -15.99
C THR A 253 -8.14 -3.35 -16.33
N ASP A 254 -7.31 -4.37 -16.59
CA ASP A 254 -5.87 -4.18 -16.84
C ASP A 254 -5.57 -3.75 -18.29
N LYS A 255 -6.60 -3.44 -19.08
CA LYS A 255 -6.46 -2.97 -20.49
C LYS A 255 -5.62 -1.69 -20.60
N LEU A 256 -5.69 -0.81 -19.60
CA LEU A 256 -4.85 0.39 -19.56
C LEU A 256 -3.42 0.07 -19.14
N ASP A 257 -3.21 -0.87 -18.22
CA ASP A 257 -1.87 -1.33 -17.83
C ASP A 257 -1.14 -2.03 -18.97
N HIS A 258 -1.89 -2.69 -19.85
CA HIS A 258 -1.36 -3.37 -21.04
C HIS A 258 -1.48 -2.51 -22.31
N SER A 259 -1.91 -1.24 -22.17
CA SER A 259 -2.10 -0.34 -23.30
C SER A 259 -0.75 0.06 -23.89
N LYS A 260 -0.38 -0.59 -25.00
CA LYS A 260 0.84 -0.27 -25.75
C LYS A 260 0.94 1.21 -26.13
N PRO A 261 -0.12 1.89 -26.62
CA PRO A 261 -0.03 3.31 -26.95
C PRO A 261 0.29 4.18 -25.73
N LEU A 262 -0.33 3.90 -24.58
CA LEU A 262 -0.09 4.66 -23.35
C LEU A 262 1.34 4.46 -22.84
N ALA A 263 1.81 3.20 -22.81
CA ALA A 263 3.17 2.87 -22.40
C ALA A 263 4.23 3.46 -23.34
N ILE A 264 4.01 3.40 -24.67
CA ILE A 264 4.92 3.98 -25.67
C ILE A 264 4.94 5.51 -25.56
N ALA A 265 3.78 6.15 -25.48
CA ALA A 265 3.70 7.60 -25.34
C ALA A 265 4.42 8.09 -24.08
N PHE A 266 4.18 7.43 -22.94
CA PHE A 266 4.86 7.74 -21.69
C PHE A 266 6.37 7.47 -21.78
N GLY A 267 6.79 6.34 -22.34
CA GLY A 267 8.20 6.01 -22.57
C GLY A 267 8.92 7.04 -23.47
N CYS A 268 8.25 7.53 -24.52
CA CYS A 268 8.79 8.61 -25.36
C CYS A 268 8.99 9.91 -24.57
N VAL A 269 8.06 10.27 -23.69
CA VAL A 269 8.20 11.45 -22.82
C VAL A 269 9.43 11.32 -21.92
N ILE A 270 9.62 10.15 -21.29
CA ILE A 270 10.80 9.86 -20.45
C ILE A 270 12.10 10.00 -21.25
N LEU A 271 12.16 9.39 -22.44
CA LEU A 271 13.37 9.41 -23.26
C LEU A 271 13.71 10.83 -23.73
N VAL A 272 12.71 11.63 -24.11
CA VAL A 272 12.92 13.03 -24.49
C VAL A 272 13.45 13.84 -23.31
N ALA A 273 12.86 13.69 -22.12
CA ALA A 273 13.33 14.36 -20.92
C ALA A 273 14.77 13.96 -20.59
N PHE A 274 15.08 12.67 -20.63
CA PHE A 274 16.42 12.14 -20.37
C PHE A 274 17.47 12.71 -21.35
N PHE A 275 17.22 12.62 -22.66
CA PHE A 275 18.19 13.11 -23.64
C PHE A 275 18.36 14.63 -23.60
N TYR A 276 17.30 15.37 -23.29
CA TYR A 276 17.39 16.82 -23.13
C TYR A 276 18.21 17.20 -21.90
N GLN A 277 17.91 16.60 -20.74
CA GLN A 277 18.55 16.91 -19.46
C GLN A 277 20.03 16.51 -19.43
N TYR A 278 20.35 15.32 -19.93
CA TYR A 278 21.70 14.76 -19.85
C TYR A 278 22.53 14.96 -21.11
N TYR A 279 22.06 15.77 -22.08
CA TYR A 279 22.76 15.97 -23.36
C TYR A 279 24.23 16.37 -23.17
N THR A 280 24.48 17.35 -22.29
CA THR A 280 25.82 17.87 -22.01
C THR A 280 26.69 16.86 -21.27
N SER A 281 26.15 16.17 -20.26
CA SER A 281 26.84 15.12 -19.51
C SER A 281 27.16 13.88 -20.36
N LEU A 282 26.29 13.54 -21.32
CA LEU A 282 26.51 12.49 -22.30
C LEU A 282 27.64 12.85 -23.27
N LEU A 283 27.68 14.10 -23.75
CA LEU A 283 28.77 14.59 -24.60
C LEU A 283 30.12 14.64 -23.88
N SER A 284 30.12 14.95 -22.58
CA SER A 284 31.34 14.98 -21.77
C SER A 284 31.75 13.61 -21.21
N LEU A 285 30.96 12.56 -21.45
CA LEU A 285 31.11 11.22 -20.87
C LEU A 285 31.16 11.21 -19.33
N GLN A 286 30.67 12.26 -18.67
CA GLN A 286 30.64 12.39 -17.22
C GLN A 286 29.28 11.89 -16.70
N ILE A 287 29.09 10.57 -16.77
CA ILE A 287 27.84 9.93 -16.34
C ILE A 287 27.98 9.56 -14.87
N THR A 288 27.32 10.33 -14.02
CA THR A 288 27.30 10.15 -12.56
C THR A 288 25.84 10.19 -12.07
N PRO A 289 25.48 9.37 -11.06
CA PRO A 289 24.17 9.43 -10.42
C PRO A 289 24.00 10.66 -9.50
N ASN A 290 25.09 11.40 -9.24
CA ASN A 290 25.14 12.64 -8.46
C ASN A 290 25.77 13.78 -9.25
#